data_AF-A0AAJ1IN32-F1
#
_entry.id   AF-A0AAJ1IN32-F1
#
_cell.length_a   1.000
_cell.length_b   1.000
_cell.length_c   1.000
_cell.angle_alpha   90.00
_cell.angle_beta   90.00
_cell.angle_gamma   90.00
#
_symmetry.space_group_name_H-M   'P 1'
#
loop_
_entity.id
_entity.type
_entity.pdbx_description
1 polymer ?
#
loop_
_entity_poly.entity_id
_entity_poly.type
_entity_poly.pdbx_seq_one_letter_code
_entity_poly.pdbx_strand_id
1 'polypeptide(L)'
;MFVKKSKNTKGRVSLSIAQSYTTEDGKNRAKTIKYLGYLDVLEKEYDDPIAHFKKVAAQMTKEYKEEHAPFLMKIDPNTKL
;
A
#
# COMPACT_ATOMS: atom_id res chain seq x y z
N MET A 1 -2.96 2.24 0.61
CA MET A 1 -2.15 1.57 -0.43
C MET A 1 -3.08 0.86 -1.40
N PHE A 2 -2.66 0.64 -2.64
CA PHE A 2 -3.45 0.00 -3.69
C PHE A 2 -2.58 -0.86 -4.62
N VAL A 3 -3.18 -1.87 -5.23
CA VAL A 3 -2.53 -2.69 -6.25
C VAL A 3 -2.62 -1.96 -7.59
N LYS A 4 -1.47 -1.57 -8.12
CA LYS A 4 -1.32 -0.99 -9.45
C LYS A 4 -1.01 -2.11 -10.45
N LYS A 5 -1.80 -2.15 -11.52
CA LYS A 5 -1.55 -2.97 -12.70
C LYS A 5 -0.90 -2.11 -13.79
N SER A 6 0.22 -2.56 -14.34
CA SER A 6 0.88 -1.91 -15.46
C SER A 6 1.05 -2.90 -16.59
N LYS A 7 0.64 -2.54 -17.81
CA LYS A 7 0.85 -3.35 -19.00
C LYS A 7 2.06 -2.81 -19.74
N ASN A 8 3.06 -3.66 -19.96
CA ASN A 8 4.22 -3.29 -20.79
C ASN A 8 3.89 -3.45 -22.28
N THR A 9 4.69 -2.80 -23.13
CA THR A 9 4.62 -2.90 -24.61
C THR A 9 4.70 -4.34 -25.13
N LYS A 10 5.33 -5.26 -24.38
CA LYS A 10 5.39 -6.69 -24.69
C LYS A 10 4.13 -7.49 -24.30
N GLY A 11 3.06 -6.83 -23.86
CA GLY A 11 1.81 -7.46 -23.46
C GLY A 11 1.77 -8.02 -22.03
N ARG A 12 2.91 -8.12 -21.35
CA ARG A 12 2.99 -8.59 -19.97
C ARG A 12 2.38 -7.60 -18.99
N VAL A 13 1.58 -8.12 -18.05
CA VAL A 13 0.98 -7.34 -16.98
C VAL A 13 1.80 -7.54 -15.70
N SER A 14 2.26 -6.46 -15.10
CA SER A 14 2.93 -6.47 -13.81
C SER A 14 2.05 -5.86 -12.72
N LEU A 15 2.14 -6.46 -11.53
CA LEU A 15 1.46 -6.01 -10.33
C LEU A 15 2.48 -5.35 -9.38
N SER A 16 2.08 -4.24 -8.79
CA SER A 16 2.89 -3.52 -7.81
C SER A 16 1.98 -2.89 -6.75
N ILE A 17 2.39 -2.93 -5.49
CA ILE A 17 1.73 -2.21 -4.42
C ILE A 17 2.29 -0.79 -4.38
N ALA A 18 1.42 0.19 -4.58
CA ALA A 18 1.74 1.61 -4.45
C ALA A 18 0.95 2.24 -3.30
N GLN A 19 1.56 3.22 -2.65
CA GLN A 19 0.93 4.06 -1.65
C GLN A 19 0.76 5.45 -2.23
N SER A 20 -0.48 5.94 -2.28
CA SER A 20 -0.73 7.37 -2.49
C SER A 20 -0.42 8.12 -1.21
N TYR A 21 0.34 9.19 -1.32
CA TYR A 21 0.64 10.12 -0.24
C TYR A 21 0.55 11.54 -0.78
N THR A 22 0.15 12.46 0.09
CA THR A 22 0.08 13.88 -0.22
C THR A 22 1.40 14.52 0.18
N THR A 23 2.09 15.16 -0.75
CA THR A 23 3.27 15.98 -0.42
C THR A 23 2.84 17.29 0.23
N GLU A 24 3.73 17.97 0.95
CA GLU A 24 3.47 19.29 1.54
C GLU A 24 2.99 20.33 0.50
N ASP A 25 3.40 20.21 -0.77
CA ASP A 25 2.88 20.97 -1.91
C ASP A 25 1.39 20.72 -2.28
N GLY A 26 0.67 19.87 -1.55
CA GLY A 26 -0.72 19.49 -1.84
C GLY A 26 -0.90 18.56 -3.05
N LYS A 27 0.19 18.12 -3.68
CA LYS A 27 0.14 17.18 -4.82
C LYS A 27 0.03 15.74 -4.33
N ASN A 28 -0.93 15.00 -4.89
CA ASN A 28 -1.02 13.55 -4.69
C ASN A 28 0.04 12.84 -5.51
N ARG A 29 0.95 12.15 -4.84
CA ARG A 29 1.97 11.30 -5.47
C ARG A 29 1.73 9.84 -5.09
N ALA A 30 2.13 8.94 -5.96
CA ALA A 30 2.11 7.51 -5.70
C ALA A 30 3.54 7.00 -5.59
N LYS A 31 3.91 6.47 -4.41
CA LYS A 31 5.17 5.78 -4.19
C LYS A 31 4.96 4.28 -4.36
N THR A 32 5.75 3.64 -5.22
CA THR A 32 5.76 2.18 -5.29
C THR A 32 6.45 1.65 -4.02
N ILE A 33 5.71 0.92 -3.19
CA ILE A 33 6.22 0.34 -1.95
C ILE A 33 6.83 -1.04 -2.24
N LYS A 34 6.15 -1.84 -3.06
CA LYS A 34 6.60 -3.20 -3.36
C LYS A 34 6.23 -3.61 -4.78
N TYR A 35 7.22 -4.09 -5.53
CA TYR A 35 6.98 -4.77 -6.80
C TYR A 35 6.60 -6.22 -6.50
N LEU A 36 5.44 -6.67 -7.00
CA LEU A 36 4.96 -8.03 -6.74
C LEU A 36 5.47 -9.02 -7.79
N GLY A 37 5.57 -8.58 -9.05
CA GLY A 37 5.94 -9.46 -10.15
C GLY A 37 4.98 -9.34 -11.32
N TYR A 38 4.96 -10.38 -12.13
CA TYR A 38 4.07 -10.48 -13.29
C TYR A 38 2.79 -11.22 -12.89
N LEU A 39 1.65 -10.74 -13.41
CA LEU A 39 0.35 -11.35 -13.20
C LEU A 39 0.38 -12.83 -13.64
N ASP A 40 1.02 -13.12 -14.78
CA ASP A 40 1.11 -14.46 -15.37
C ASP A 40 1.85 -15.48 -14.46
N VAL A 41 2.71 -15.00 -13.57
CA VAL A 41 3.43 -15.84 -12.59
C VAL A 41 2.56 -16.03 -11.36
N LEU A 42 1.94 -14.95 -10.89
CA LEU A 42 1.09 -14.94 -9.71
C LEU A 42 -0.19 -15.76 -9.92
N GLU A 43 -0.74 -15.80 -11.13
CA GLU A 43 -1.87 -16.65 -11.52
C GLU A 43 -1.54 -18.15 -11.50
N LYS A 44 -0.24 -18.52 -11.51
CA LYS A 44 0.17 -19.94 -11.37
C LYS A 44 0.31 -20.37 -9.92
N GLU A 45 0.63 -19.44 -9.03
CA GLU A 45 0.81 -19.70 -7.60
C GLU A 45 -0.47 -19.48 -6.80
N TYR A 46 -1.37 -18.62 -7.29
CA TYR A 46 -2.61 -18.24 -6.63
C TYR A 46 -3.76 -18.20 -7.63
N ASP A 47 -4.92 -18.77 -7.27
CA ASP A 47 -6.15 -18.70 -8.09
C ASP A 47 -6.61 -17.24 -8.36
N ASP A 48 -6.53 -16.37 -7.35
CA ASP A 48 -6.94 -14.96 -7.44
C ASP A 48 -5.85 -14.02 -6.92
N PRO A 49 -4.77 -13.79 -7.69
CA PRO A 49 -3.65 -12.97 -7.23
C PRO A 49 -4.08 -11.53 -6.95
N ILE A 50 -5.01 -10.99 -7.75
CA ILE A 50 -5.53 -9.63 -7.55
C ILE A 50 -6.24 -9.52 -6.20
N ALA A 51 -7.08 -10.50 -5.82
CA ALA A 51 -7.78 -10.49 -4.55
C ALA A 51 -6.82 -10.67 -3.37
N HIS A 52 -5.84 -11.57 -3.52
CA HIS A 52 -4.80 -11.81 -2.53
C HIS A 52 -4.02 -10.52 -2.24
N PHE A 53 -3.45 -9.89 -3.27
CA PHE A 53 -2.67 -8.66 -3.10
C PHE A 53 -3.52 -7.45 -2.70
N LYS A 54 -4.81 -7.43 -3.03
CA LYS A 54 -5.73 -6.40 -2.53
C LYS A 54 -5.92 -6.50 -1.02
N LYS A 55 -6.04 -7.72 -0.47
CA LYS A 55 -6.05 -7.95 0.99
C LYS A 55 -4.73 -7.55 1.63
N VAL A 56 -3.60 -7.97 1.05
CA VAL A 56 -2.26 -7.60 1.54
C VAL A 56 -2.07 -6.08 1.54
N ALA A 57 -2.45 -5.38 0.46
CA ALA A 57 -2.36 -3.92 0.38
C ALA A 57 -3.27 -3.23 1.41
N ALA A 58 -4.45 -3.80 1.69
CA ALA A 58 -5.35 -3.30 2.73
C ALA A 58 -4.76 -3.49 4.14
N GLN A 59 -4.19 -4.67 4.43
CA GLN A 59 -3.49 -4.94 5.68
C GLN A 59 -2.29 -4.02 5.88
N MET A 60 -1.42 -3.87 4.88
CA MET A 60 -0.30 -2.92 4.92
C MET A 60 -0.76 -1.48 5.13
N THR A 61 -1.91 -1.09 4.58
CA THR A 61 -2.48 0.25 4.83
C THR A 61 -2.95 0.40 6.27
N LYS A 62 -3.51 -0.66 6.84
CA LYS A 62 -3.98 -0.69 8.22
C LYS A 62 -2.79 -0.63 9.18
N GLU A 63 -1.79 -1.49 9.00
CA GLU A 63 -0.53 -1.46 9.76
C GLU A 63 0.16 -0.10 9.63
N TYR A 64 0.29 0.45 8.41
CA TYR A 64 0.85 1.78 8.22
C TYR A 64 0.05 2.87 8.94
N LYS A 65 -1.28 2.77 8.98
CA LYS A 65 -2.13 3.69 9.74
C LYS A 65 -2.03 3.48 11.24
N GLU A 66 -1.71 2.29 11.72
CA GLU A 66 -1.53 2.00 13.15
C GLU A 66 -0.13 2.48 13.61
N GLU A 67 0.91 2.27 12.79
CA GLU A 67 2.28 2.73 13.06
C GLU A 67 2.46 4.24 12.85
N HIS A 68 1.87 4.80 11.79
CA HIS A 68 1.88 6.24 11.49
C HIS A 68 0.56 6.93 11.83
N ALA A 69 -0.30 6.30 12.64
CA ALA A 69 -1.31 7.07 13.34
C ALA A 69 -0.56 8.22 13.99
N PRO A 70 -1.04 9.48 13.91
CA PRO A 70 -0.64 10.44 14.90
C PRO A 70 -1.01 9.74 16.19
N PHE A 71 0.00 9.25 16.91
CA PHE A 71 -0.24 8.72 18.21
C PHE A 71 -0.89 9.91 18.90
N LEU A 72 -2.19 9.79 19.16
CA LEU A 72 -2.84 10.61 20.13
C LEU A 72 -2.15 10.15 21.40
N MET A 73 -0.97 10.74 21.66
CA MET A 73 -0.51 10.99 23.00
C MET A 73 -1.71 11.69 23.61
N LYS A 74 -2.56 10.90 24.27
CA LYS A 74 -3.25 11.44 25.42
C LYS A 74 -2.12 11.78 26.38
N ILE A 75 -1.53 12.96 26.17
CA ILE A 75 -0.94 13.72 27.26
C ILE A 75 -2.17 13.95 28.12
N ASP A 76 -2.37 13.06 29.09
CA ASP A 76 -3.20 13.33 30.24
C ASP A 76 -2.54 14.55 30.91
N PRO A 77 -3.15 15.75 30.88
CA PRO A 77 -2.55 16.95 31.45
C PRO A 77 -2.60 16.96 32.99
N ASN A 78 -2.70 15.79 33.65
CA ASN A 78 -2.90 15.69 35.09
C ASN A 78 -1.75 15.00 35.84
N THR A 79 -0.53 15.06 35.31
CA THR A 79 0.64 15.00 36.20
C THR A 79 0.82 16.38 36.80
N LYS A 80 0.06 16.63 37.88
CA LYS A 80 0.31 17.76 38.78
C LYS A 80 1.71 17.63 39.38
N LEU A 81 2.40 18.77 39.36
CA LEU A 81 3.47 19.27 40.25
C LEU A 81 4.11 18.28 41.24
#